data_AF-A0A6P7F7K4-F1
#
_entry.id   AF-A0A6P7F7K4-F1
#
_cell.length_a   1.000
_cell.length_b   1.000
_cell.length_c   1.000
_cell.angle_alpha   90.00
_cell.angle_beta   90.00
_cell.angle_gamma   90.00
#
_symmetry.space_group_name_H-M   'P 1'
#
loop_
_entity.id
_entity.type
_entity.pdbx_description
1 polymer ?
#
loop_
_entity_poly.entity_id
_entity_poly.type
_entity_poly.pdbx_seq_one_letter_code
_entity_poly.pdbx_strand_id
1 'polypeptide(L)'
;MDKNSQEIIDKSQNLIQKSLPFIKSERKWTINSILDSRIWSKEIHYKYNQIDTFSKINRDEILKGIYHCQDDELFLSNMDRCLMGFGNKSYQVEIQKCYIYKRCWDIYYKDDDFSTGYMLTHKLLLLQLAKGRNCLIDKTAYKNKVRELCSRIYLEVTTGDKYDILDDMFDLFLEESLLCGFEGYTEFLSNKWLFYILKSQRPSGCFPAILTDNLKTKIKRTTNIFEDNCADHTTGLGLAVLSLYYNFIIKTVFV
;
A
#
# COMPACT_ATOMS: atom_id res chain seq x y z
N MET A 1 23.88 -17.79 -7.66
CA MET A 1 22.66 -17.67 -6.83
C MET A 1 22.76 -18.75 -5.77
N ASP A 2 22.65 -18.41 -4.49
CA ASP A 2 22.79 -19.41 -3.42
C ASP A 2 21.57 -20.34 -3.35
N LYS A 3 21.72 -21.46 -2.64
CA LYS A 3 20.69 -22.51 -2.52
C LYS A 3 19.38 -22.00 -1.91
N ASN A 4 19.45 -21.05 -0.99
CA ASN A 4 18.27 -20.50 -0.32
C ASN A 4 17.52 -19.55 -1.27
N SER A 5 18.25 -18.74 -2.03
CA SER A 5 17.70 -17.87 -3.07
C SER A 5 16.98 -18.67 -4.17
N GLN A 6 17.54 -19.80 -4.60
CA GLN A 6 16.89 -20.71 -5.56
C GLN A 6 15.61 -21.33 -4.98
N GLU A 7 15.65 -21.79 -3.72
CA GLU A 7 14.48 -22.38 -3.06
C GLU A 7 13.31 -21.37 -2.92
N ILE A 8 13.62 -20.10 -2.63
CA ILE A 8 12.62 -19.03 -2.57
C ILE A 8 12.00 -18.82 -3.95
N ILE A 9 12.81 -18.75 -5.01
CA ILE A 9 12.31 -18.57 -6.38
C ILE A 9 11.38 -19.72 -6.79
N ASP A 10 11.78 -20.96 -6.51
CA ASP A 10 10.99 -22.15 -6.84
C ASP A 10 9.65 -22.14 -6.07
N LYS A 11 9.67 -21.76 -4.79
CA LYS A 11 8.46 -21.58 -3.98
C LYS A 11 7.56 -20.47 -4.52
N SER A 12 8.11 -19.31 -4.86
CA SER A 12 7.35 -18.20 -5.46
C SER A 12 6.71 -18.58 -6.79
N GLN A 13 7.44 -19.29 -7.66
CA GLN A 13 6.90 -19.77 -8.94
C GLN A 13 5.76 -20.78 -8.73
N ASN A 14 5.90 -21.70 -7.76
CA ASN A 14 4.85 -22.65 -7.41
C ASN A 14 3.58 -21.95 -6.91
N LEU A 15 3.74 -20.94 -6.05
CA LEU A 15 2.63 -20.11 -5.56
C LEU A 15 1.91 -19.41 -6.72
N ILE A 16 2.65 -18.74 -7.62
CA ILE A 16 2.07 -18.07 -8.79
C ILE A 16 1.28 -19.05 -9.67
N GLN A 17 1.84 -20.23 -9.96
CA GLN A 17 1.16 -21.25 -10.76
C GLN A 17 -0.14 -21.73 -10.11
N LYS A 18 -0.15 -21.91 -8.78
CA LYS A 18 -1.33 -22.34 -8.03
C LYS A 18 -2.38 -21.25 -7.88
N SER A 19 -1.98 -19.98 -7.79
CA SER A 19 -2.90 -18.84 -7.62
C SER A 19 -3.54 -18.39 -8.93
N LEU A 20 -2.86 -18.58 -10.07
CA LEU A 20 -3.31 -18.15 -11.41
C LEU A 20 -4.75 -18.59 -11.80
N PRO A 21 -5.20 -19.83 -11.52
CA PRO A 21 -6.57 -20.26 -11.82
C PRO A 21 -7.64 -19.50 -11.03
N PHE A 22 -7.38 -19.18 -9.76
CA PHE A 22 -8.31 -18.47 -8.88
C PHE A 22 -8.50 -17.01 -9.30
N ILE A 23 -7.46 -16.38 -9.85
CA ILE A 23 -7.52 -15.01 -10.40
C ILE A 23 -8.43 -14.96 -11.65
N LYS A 24 -8.52 -16.05 -12.42
CA LYS A 24 -9.29 -16.10 -13.67
C LYS A 24 -10.77 -16.41 -13.49
N SER A 25 -11.18 -16.94 -12.32
CA SER A 25 -12.55 -17.43 -12.09
C SER A 25 -13.53 -16.39 -11.55
N GLU A 26 -13.06 -15.27 -10.99
CA GLU A 26 -13.95 -14.22 -10.49
C GLU A 26 -14.23 -13.16 -11.56
N ARG A 27 -15.53 -12.99 -11.86
CA ARG A 27 -16.25 -12.02 -12.71
C ARG A 27 -15.40 -11.03 -13.55
N LYS A 28 -15.85 -10.80 -14.80
CA LYS A 28 -15.51 -9.63 -15.65
C LYS A 28 -15.67 -8.30 -14.90
N TRP A 29 -14.67 -7.93 -14.11
CA TRP A 29 -14.50 -6.60 -13.58
C TRP A 29 -13.56 -5.82 -14.50
N THR A 30 -13.69 -4.50 -14.43
CA THR A 30 -12.87 -3.42 -15.01
C THR A 30 -11.37 -3.47 -14.60
N ILE A 31 -10.94 -4.57 -13.97
CA ILE A 31 -9.72 -4.75 -13.16
C ILE A 31 -8.53 -5.34 -13.96
N ASN A 32 -8.76 -5.96 -15.13
CA ASN A 32 -7.63 -6.48 -15.95
C ASN A 32 -6.58 -5.41 -16.25
N SER A 33 -7.00 -4.15 -16.27
CA SER A 33 -6.07 -3.04 -16.42
C SER A 33 -5.25 -2.79 -15.15
N ILE A 34 -5.78 -2.89 -13.93
CA ILE A 34 -5.07 -2.57 -12.68
C ILE A 34 -4.21 -3.74 -12.20
N LEU A 35 -4.63 -4.98 -12.43
CA LEU A 35 -3.85 -6.18 -12.08
C LEU A 35 -2.74 -6.51 -13.07
N ASP A 36 -2.50 -5.67 -14.07
CA ASP A 36 -1.38 -5.84 -14.98
C ASP A 36 -0.06 -5.57 -14.26
N SER A 37 0.73 -6.63 -14.06
CA SER A 37 2.05 -6.58 -13.44
C SER A 37 2.99 -5.52 -14.02
N ARG A 38 2.81 -5.11 -15.28
CA ARG A 38 3.62 -4.09 -15.95
C ARG A 38 3.46 -2.69 -15.33
N ILE A 39 2.31 -2.41 -14.71
CA ILE A 39 2.05 -1.12 -14.03
C ILE A 39 2.84 -1.03 -12.72
N TRP A 40 3.02 -2.18 -12.07
CA TRP A 40 3.70 -2.32 -10.79
C TRP A 40 5.18 -2.67 -10.96
N SER A 41 5.62 -2.95 -12.19
CA SER A 41 7.03 -3.21 -12.49
C SER A 41 7.78 -1.90 -12.57
N LYS A 42 8.58 -1.59 -11.55
CA LYS A 42 9.50 -0.44 -11.58
C LYS A 42 10.81 -0.77 -10.87
N GLU A 43 11.88 -0.13 -11.31
CA GLU A 43 13.13 -0.11 -10.55
C GLU A 43 12.95 0.79 -9.31
N ILE A 44 13.15 0.22 -8.13
CA ILE A 44 13.13 0.96 -6.87
C ILE A 44 14.51 1.57 -6.66
N HIS A 45 14.57 2.90 -6.62
CA HIS A 45 15.74 3.65 -6.17
C HIS A 45 15.57 4.03 -4.71
N TYR A 46 16.41 3.46 -3.85
CA TYR A 46 16.33 3.67 -2.41
C TYR A 46 16.78 5.08 -2.02
N LYS A 47 15.98 5.71 -1.15
CA LYS A 47 16.14 7.06 -0.62
C LYS A 47 16.41 6.95 0.86
N TYR A 48 17.51 7.55 1.30
CA TYR A 48 17.93 7.58 2.69
C TYR A 48 17.73 8.97 3.25
N ASN A 49 17.00 9.09 4.37
CA ASN A 49 16.77 10.35 5.08
C ASN A 49 16.16 11.45 4.19
N GLN A 50 15.21 11.08 3.34
CA GLN A 50 14.54 12.03 2.42
C GLN A 50 13.11 12.36 2.85
N ILE A 51 12.64 11.76 3.92
CA ILE A 51 11.36 12.09 4.56
C ILE A 51 11.48 13.40 5.34
N ASP A 52 10.46 14.24 5.23
CA ASP A 52 10.34 15.46 6.02
C ASP A 52 9.92 15.15 7.46
N THR A 53 10.57 15.81 8.42
CA THR A 53 10.22 15.67 9.84
C THR A 53 9.22 16.75 10.25
N PHE A 54 8.06 16.33 10.75
CA PHE A 54 7.05 17.25 11.27
C PHE A 54 7.14 17.33 12.81
N SER A 55 7.85 18.32 13.32
CA SER A 55 8.03 18.52 14.77
C SER A 55 6.83 19.20 15.46
N LYS A 56 5.92 19.82 14.70
CA LYS A 56 4.83 20.66 15.23
C LYS A 56 3.42 20.08 15.09
N ILE A 57 3.27 18.90 14.49
CA ILE A 57 1.94 18.29 14.30
C ILE A 57 1.51 17.60 15.60
N ASN A 58 0.25 17.82 15.98
CA ASN A 58 -0.36 17.22 17.17
C ASN A 58 -0.58 15.71 16.94
N ARG A 59 0.12 14.87 17.70
CA ARG A 59 0.02 13.40 17.59
C ARG A 59 -1.35 12.87 18.02
N ASP A 60 -2.04 13.56 18.93
CA ASP A 60 -3.38 13.16 19.36
C ASP A 60 -4.41 13.37 18.25
N GLU A 61 -4.23 14.40 17.41
CA GLU A 61 -5.06 14.62 16.23
C GLU A 61 -4.85 13.55 15.16
N ILE A 62 -3.61 13.10 14.97
CA ILE A 62 -3.28 11.99 14.08
C ILE A 62 -3.99 10.71 14.53
N LEU A 63 -3.85 10.36 15.81
CA LEU A 63 -4.50 9.17 16.36
C LEU A 63 -6.03 9.21 16.17
N LYS A 64 -6.66 10.35 16.48
CA LYS A 64 -8.10 10.54 16.24
C LYS A 64 -8.47 10.38 14.77
N GLY A 65 -7.65 10.92 13.86
CA GLY A 65 -7.86 10.82 12.42
C GLY A 65 -7.80 9.38 11.92
N ILE A 66 -6.80 8.60 12.36
CA ILE A 66 -6.63 7.19 12.00
C ILE A 66 -7.90 6.39 12.33
N TYR A 67 -8.50 6.59 13.50
CA TYR A 67 -9.75 5.90 13.86
C TYR A 67 -10.99 6.46 13.16
N HIS A 68 -11.03 7.76 12.85
CA HIS A 68 -12.22 8.40 12.25
C HIS A 68 -12.36 8.11 10.75
N CYS A 69 -11.24 8.05 10.01
CA CYS A 69 -11.24 7.82 8.56
C CYS A 69 -11.49 6.35 8.16
N GLN A 70 -11.60 5.42 9.13
CA GLN A 70 -11.97 4.03 8.85
C GLN A 70 -13.44 3.87 8.42
N ASP A 71 -14.31 4.82 8.79
CA ASP A 71 -15.77 4.73 8.68
C ASP A 71 -16.39 5.64 7.59
N ASP A 72 -15.62 6.41 6.82
CA ASP A 72 -16.16 7.36 5.82
C ASP A 72 -16.37 6.71 4.43
N GLU A 73 -17.49 5.99 4.29
CA GLU A 73 -17.91 5.34 3.03
C GLU A 73 -18.10 6.35 1.88
N LEU A 74 -18.49 7.60 2.17
CA LEU A 74 -18.78 8.61 1.15
C LEU A 74 -17.50 9.12 0.49
N PHE A 75 -16.43 9.29 1.25
CA PHE A 75 -15.14 9.70 0.72
C PHE A 75 -14.45 8.61 -0.10
N LEU A 76 -14.50 7.36 0.36
CA LEU A 76 -13.97 6.21 -0.38
C LEU A 76 -14.65 6.08 -1.76
N SER A 77 -15.97 6.24 -1.82
CA SER A 77 -16.75 6.25 -3.07
C SER A 77 -16.33 7.36 -4.05
N ASN A 78 -16.02 8.56 -3.54
CA ASN A 78 -15.52 9.66 -4.38
C ASN A 78 -14.09 9.40 -4.90
N MET A 79 -13.29 8.67 -4.14
CA MET A 79 -11.94 8.27 -4.53
C MET A 79 -11.95 7.15 -5.57
N ASP A 80 -12.87 6.20 -5.44
CA ASP A 80 -13.14 5.19 -6.46
C ASP A 80 -13.55 5.82 -7.80
N ARG A 81 -14.26 6.95 -7.76
CA ARG A 81 -14.56 7.74 -8.96
C ARG A 81 -13.32 8.32 -9.61
N CYS A 82 -12.32 8.73 -8.83
CA CYS A 82 -11.02 9.14 -9.35
C CYS A 82 -10.24 7.95 -9.92
N LEU A 83 -10.29 6.78 -9.27
CA LEU A 83 -9.71 5.52 -9.76
C LEU A 83 -10.31 5.09 -11.11
N MET A 84 -11.64 5.19 -11.26
CA MET A 84 -12.34 4.86 -12.51
C MET A 84 -11.86 5.72 -13.70
N GLY A 85 -11.39 6.95 -13.44
CA GLY A 85 -10.81 7.83 -14.47
C GLY A 85 -9.58 7.24 -15.16
N PHE A 86 -8.82 6.37 -14.47
CA PHE A 86 -7.66 5.68 -15.00
C PHE A 86 -8.01 4.31 -15.61
N GLY A 87 -8.97 3.60 -15.01
CA GLY A 87 -9.33 2.23 -15.38
C GLY A 87 -9.91 2.09 -16.79
N ASN A 88 -10.62 3.11 -17.28
CA ASN A 88 -11.47 3.00 -18.48
C ASN A 88 -10.81 3.40 -19.82
N LYS A 89 -9.55 3.85 -19.82
CA LYS A 89 -8.90 4.43 -21.02
C LYS A 89 -7.97 3.50 -21.80
N SER A 90 -7.86 2.22 -21.42
CA SER A 90 -6.81 1.31 -21.95
C SER A 90 -7.30 0.24 -22.94
N TYR A 91 -8.52 0.33 -23.48
CA TYR A 91 -9.03 -0.58 -24.52
C TYR A 91 -9.71 0.13 -25.70
N GLN A 92 -9.40 1.40 -25.94
CA GLN A 92 -9.74 2.05 -27.20
C GLN A 92 -8.58 1.88 -28.19
N VAL A 93 -8.93 1.71 -29.47
CA VAL A 93 -7.98 1.50 -30.60
C VAL A 93 -6.96 2.64 -30.70
N GLU A 94 -7.26 3.80 -30.12
CA GLU A 94 -6.33 4.91 -29.91
C GLU A 94 -5.87 4.98 -28.45
N ILE A 95 -4.55 5.09 -28.26
CA ILE A 95 -3.92 5.37 -26.96
C ILE A 95 -4.40 6.74 -26.47
N GLN A 96 -5.49 6.77 -25.70
CA GLN A 96 -5.89 8.03 -25.06
C GLN A 96 -4.90 8.39 -23.97
N LYS A 97 -4.37 9.62 -24.03
CA LYS A 97 -3.56 10.21 -22.96
C LYS A 97 -4.37 10.19 -21.67
N CYS A 98 -3.88 9.43 -20.69
CA CYS A 98 -4.43 9.40 -19.35
C CYS A 98 -3.97 10.65 -18.56
N TYR A 99 -4.79 11.16 -17.64
CA TYR A 99 -4.45 12.25 -16.71
C TYR A 99 -5.30 12.13 -15.45
N ILE A 100 -4.82 12.67 -14.33
CA ILE A 100 -5.63 12.83 -13.12
C ILE A 100 -6.61 13.98 -13.38
N TYR A 101 -7.93 13.74 -13.24
CA TYR A 101 -8.91 14.82 -13.41
C TYR A 101 -8.57 15.98 -12.48
N LYS A 102 -8.58 17.21 -13.00
CA LYS A 102 -8.27 18.41 -12.21
C LYS A 102 -9.08 18.47 -10.91
N ARG A 103 -10.36 18.12 -10.95
CA ARG A 103 -11.21 18.00 -9.76
C ARG A 103 -10.65 17.04 -8.70
N CYS A 104 -10.15 15.87 -9.11
CA CYS A 104 -9.49 14.93 -8.20
C CYS A 104 -8.18 15.50 -7.67
N TRP A 105 -7.41 16.20 -8.50
CA TRP A 105 -6.20 16.87 -8.05
C TRP A 105 -6.48 17.92 -6.98
N ASP A 106 -7.42 18.81 -7.25
CA ASP A 106 -7.81 19.90 -6.36
C ASP A 106 -8.34 19.35 -5.03
N ILE A 107 -9.33 18.45 -5.07
CA ILE A 107 -9.94 17.88 -3.86
C ILE A 107 -8.93 17.13 -2.99
N TYR A 108 -8.11 16.25 -3.57
CA TYR A 108 -7.32 15.31 -2.76
C TYR A 108 -5.88 15.74 -2.49
N TYR A 109 -5.31 16.62 -3.31
CA TYR A 109 -3.88 16.97 -3.22
C TYR A 109 -3.61 18.44 -3.00
N LYS A 110 -4.60 19.31 -3.26
CA LYS A 110 -4.47 20.75 -3.03
C LYS A 110 -5.26 21.22 -1.81
N ASP A 111 -6.49 20.75 -1.66
CA ASP A 111 -7.43 21.29 -0.69
C ASP A 111 -7.54 20.40 0.58
N ASP A 112 -7.00 19.19 0.55
CA ASP A 112 -7.09 18.23 1.65
C ASP A 112 -5.73 17.98 2.33
N ASP A 113 -5.45 18.83 3.31
CA ASP A 113 -4.27 18.77 4.17
C ASP A 113 -4.49 17.97 5.46
N PHE A 114 -5.72 17.50 5.75
CA PHE A 114 -6.08 16.89 7.04
C PHE A 114 -6.32 15.38 7.00
N SER A 115 -6.37 14.78 5.81
CA SER A 115 -6.53 13.33 5.65
C SER A 115 -5.53 12.51 6.48
N THR A 116 -5.98 11.38 7.02
CA THR A 116 -5.17 10.45 7.80
C THR A 116 -5.52 9.00 7.45
N GLY A 117 -4.66 8.06 7.82
CA GLY A 117 -4.81 6.63 7.62
C GLY A 117 -5.10 6.24 6.18
N TYR A 118 -6.16 5.43 5.96
CA TYR A 118 -6.50 4.91 4.62
C TYR A 118 -6.66 6.00 3.57
N MET A 119 -7.07 7.22 3.93
CA MET A 119 -7.15 8.31 2.96
C MET A 119 -5.77 8.72 2.44
N LEU A 120 -4.75 8.72 3.29
CA LEU A 120 -3.38 9.05 2.88
C LEU A 120 -2.77 7.97 1.99
N THR A 121 -2.93 6.71 2.38
CA THR A 121 -2.42 5.58 1.59
C THR A 121 -3.10 5.55 0.22
N HIS A 122 -4.42 5.74 0.19
CA HIS A 122 -5.19 5.77 -1.04
C HIS A 122 -4.82 6.95 -1.97
N LYS A 123 -4.52 8.15 -1.45
CA LYS A 123 -3.95 9.26 -2.23
C LYS A 123 -2.61 8.88 -2.89
N LEU A 124 -1.75 8.19 -2.14
CA LEU A 124 -0.48 7.73 -2.69
C LEU A 124 -0.68 6.65 -3.76
N LEU A 125 -1.57 5.68 -3.51
CA LEU A 125 -1.93 4.62 -4.45
C LEU A 125 -2.45 5.20 -5.78
N LEU A 126 -3.30 6.22 -5.73
CA LEU A 126 -3.77 6.95 -6.91
C LEU A 126 -2.63 7.51 -7.75
N LEU A 127 -1.65 8.17 -7.12
CA LEU A 127 -0.47 8.70 -7.80
C LEU A 127 0.38 7.57 -8.42
N GLN A 128 0.57 6.47 -7.69
CA GLN A 128 1.31 5.31 -8.16
C GLN A 128 0.65 4.66 -9.38
N LEU A 129 -0.66 4.46 -9.33
CA LEU A 129 -1.45 3.96 -10.44
C LEU A 129 -1.35 4.87 -11.66
N ALA A 130 -1.52 6.17 -11.46
CA ALA A 130 -1.44 7.13 -12.55
C ALA A 130 -0.03 7.16 -13.18
N LYS A 131 1.04 7.02 -12.38
CA LYS A 131 2.41 6.87 -12.88
C LYS A 131 2.63 5.55 -13.62
N GLY A 132 2.20 4.41 -13.06
CA GLY A 132 2.35 3.10 -13.69
C GLY A 132 1.54 2.98 -15.00
N ARG A 133 0.50 3.81 -15.16
CA ARG A 133 -0.27 3.98 -16.40
C ARG A 133 0.29 5.02 -17.35
N ASN A 134 1.42 5.65 -17.04
CA ASN A 134 2.01 6.74 -17.83
C ASN A 134 1.03 7.90 -18.08
N CYS A 135 0.18 8.21 -17.10
CA CYS A 135 -0.70 9.38 -17.17
C CYS A 135 0.14 10.67 -17.13
N LEU A 136 -0.35 11.72 -17.80
CA LEU A 136 0.27 13.04 -17.80
C LEU A 136 0.20 13.65 -16.41
N ILE A 137 1.34 13.67 -15.71
CA ILE A 137 1.52 14.31 -14.42
C ILE A 137 2.86 15.05 -14.47
N ASP A 138 2.89 16.27 -13.97
CA ASP A 138 4.15 17.00 -13.81
C ASP A 138 5.09 16.21 -12.88
N LYS A 139 6.32 15.95 -13.34
CA LYS A 139 7.27 15.09 -12.62
C LYS A 139 7.68 15.70 -11.27
N THR A 140 7.77 17.03 -11.21
CA THR A 140 8.15 17.75 -9.98
C THR A 140 7.01 17.72 -8.98
N ALA A 141 5.78 18.01 -9.42
CA ALA A 141 4.57 17.92 -8.63
C ALA A 141 4.37 16.50 -8.08
N TYR A 142 4.56 15.46 -8.90
CA TYR A 142 4.51 14.07 -8.47
C TYR A 142 5.53 13.79 -7.36
N LYS A 143 6.82 14.13 -7.59
CA LYS A 143 7.88 13.87 -6.60
C LYS A 143 7.62 14.59 -5.28
N ASN A 144 7.25 15.86 -5.34
CA ASN A 144 6.96 16.67 -4.16
C ASN A 144 5.77 16.10 -3.38
N LYS A 145 4.69 15.75 -4.08
CA LYS A 145 3.50 15.22 -3.43
C LYS A 145 3.72 13.82 -2.86
N VAL A 146 4.47 12.96 -3.53
CA VAL A 146 4.88 11.65 -2.97
C VAL A 146 5.73 11.81 -1.72
N ARG A 147 6.68 12.76 -1.71
CA ARG A 147 7.49 13.06 -0.52
C ARG A 147 6.63 13.55 0.64
N GLU A 148 5.75 14.50 0.38
CA GLU A 148 4.82 15.05 1.37
C GLU A 148 3.92 13.95 1.97
N LEU A 149 3.27 13.14 1.13
CA LEU A 149 2.41 12.04 1.57
C LEU A 149 3.20 11.01 2.38
N CYS A 150 4.37 10.57 1.90
CA CYS A 150 5.17 9.60 2.64
C CYS A 150 5.75 10.14 3.95
N SER A 151 5.94 11.45 4.04
CA SER A 151 6.37 12.07 5.28
C SER A 151 5.25 12.10 6.32
N ARG A 152 4.01 12.34 5.87
CA ARG A 152 2.82 12.27 6.73
C ARG A 152 2.55 10.83 7.16
N ILE A 153 2.59 9.89 6.23
CA ILE A 153 2.46 8.46 6.52
C ILE A 153 3.53 8.00 7.52
N TYR A 154 4.78 8.45 7.38
CA TYR A 154 5.82 8.09 8.35
C TYR A 154 5.53 8.65 9.75
N LEU A 155 4.93 9.83 9.83
CA LEU A 155 4.46 10.38 11.09
C LEU A 155 3.32 9.56 11.70
N GLU A 156 2.41 9.00 10.88
CA GLU A 156 1.35 8.08 11.33
C GLU A 156 1.97 6.80 11.90
N VAL A 157 2.80 6.10 11.11
CA VAL A 157 3.44 4.85 11.56
C VAL A 157 4.25 5.06 12.83
N THR A 158 5.10 6.09 12.88
CA THR A 158 5.94 6.35 14.07
C THR A 158 5.13 6.83 15.28
N THR A 159 3.93 7.38 15.06
CA THR A 159 2.99 7.69 16.15
C THR A 159 2.32 6.41 16.62
N GLY A 160 1.83 5.58 15.71
CA GLY A 160 1.23 4.28 16.06
C GLY A 160 2.20 3.39 16.83
N ASP A 161 3.46 3.33 16.39
CA ASP A 161 4.56 2.60 17.04
C ASP A 161 4.92 3.18 18.41
N LYS A 162 4.83 4.51 18.58
CA LYS A 162 5.13 5.16 19.87
C LYS A 162 4.05 4.91 20.92
N TYR A 163 2.79 4.79 20.50
CA TYR A 163 1.64 4.61 21.38
C TYR A 163 1.15 3.16 21.45
N ASP A 164 1.93 2.21 20.92
CA ASP A 164 1.64 0.77 20.92
C ASP A 164 0.28 0.40 20.29
N ILE A 165 -0.13 1.11 19.25
CA ILE A 165 -1.41 0.84 18.53
C ILE A 165 -1.23 0.17 17.17
N LEU A 166 0.01 -0.21 16.80
CA LEU A 166 0.27 -0.89 15.52
C LEU A 166 -0.53 -2.20 15.37
N ASP A 167 -0.91 -2.85 16.48
CA ASP A 167 -1.75 -4.04 16.46
C ASP A 167 -3.17 -3.74 15.98
N ASP A 168 -3.72 -2.59 16.38
CA ASP A 168 -5.07 -2.13 16.01
C ASP A 168 -5.12 -1.61 14.58
N MET A 169 -4.02 -1.04 14.11
CA MET A 169 -3.89 -0.50 12.75
C MET A 169 -3.05 -1.39 11.82
N PHE A 170 -2.94 -2.69 12.10
CA PHE A 170 -1.97 -3.56 11.43
C PHE A 170 -2.13 -3.61 9.90
N ASP A 171 -3.36 -3.71 9.40
CA ASP A 171 -3.66 -3.65 7.96
C ASP A 171 -3.18 -2.33 7.34
N LEU A 172 -3.52 -1.20 7.97
CA LEU A 172 -3.10 0.13 7.54
C LEU A 172 -1.57 0.29 7.61
N PHE A 173 -0.93 -0.16 8.68
CA PHE A 173 0.52 -0.13 8.84
C PHE A 173 1.25 -0.90 7.71
N LEU A 174 0.72 -2.05 7.29
CA LEU A 174 1.26 -2.79 6.15
C LEU A 174 1.06 -2.03 4.84
N GLU A 175 -0.09 -1.38 4.64
CA GLU A 175 -0.35 -0.54 3.46
C GLU A 175 0.58 0.67 3.40
N GLU A 176 0.74 1.39 4.51
CA GLU A 176 1.65 2.52 4.68
C GLU A 176 3.10 2.13 4.38
N SER A 177 3.54 1.00 4.95
CA SER A 177 4.87 0.42 4.73
C SER A 177 5.09 0.02 3.27
N LEU A 178 4.09 -0.61 2.65
CA LEU A 178 4.13 -1.04 1.26
C LEU A 178 4.27 0.16 0.32
N LEU A 179 3.34 1.12 0.40
CA LEU A 179 3.25 2.16 -0.61
C LEU A 179 4.47 3.08 -0.58
N CYS A 180 4.94 3.48 0.61
CA CYS A 180 6.10 4.35 0.73
C CYS A 180 7.43 3.61 0.57
N GLY A 181 7.52 2.36 1.06
CA GLY A 181 8.66 1.49 0.78
C GLY A 181 8.82 1.24 -0.72
N PHE A 182 7.71 1.08 -1.45
CA PHE A 182 7.72 0.94 -2.91
C PHE A 182 8.17 2.23 -3.62
N GLU A 183 7.96 3.42 -3.04
CA GLU A 183 8.58 4.68 -3.53
C GLU A 183 10.06 4.84 -3.17
N GLY A 184 10.64 3.85 -2.47
CA GLY A 184 12.05 3.75 -2.14
C GLY A 184 12.44 4.38 -0.81
N TYR A 185 11.50 4.87 0.01
CA TYR A 185 11.83 5.44 1.32
C TYR A 185 12.23 4.35 2.30
N THR A 186 13.52 4.33 2.65
CA THR A 186 14.14 3.27 3.47
C THR A 186 13.72 3.32 4.93
N GLU A 187 13.15 4.44 5.38
CA GLU A 187 12.57 4.60 6.69
C GLU A 187 11.44 3.58 6.97
N PHE A 188 10.75 3.13 5.90
CA PHE A 188 9.71 2.08 5.96
C PHE A 188 10.25 0.64 5.92
N LEU A 189 11.57 0.49 5.76
CA LEU A 189 12.26 -0.79 5.65
C LEU A 189 13.16 -1.02 6.87
N SER A 190 12.70 -0.63 8.06
CA SER A 190 13.45 -0.78 9.29
C SER A 190 13.44 -2.23 9.80
N ASN A 191 14.55 -2.68 10.40
CA ASN A 191 14.61 -4.01 11.00
C ASN A 191 13.58 -4.20 12.12
N LYS A 192 13.29 -3.14 12.90
CA LYS A 192 12.26 -3.17 13.94
C LYS A 192 10.91 -3.59 13.37
N TRP A 193 10.51 -2.96 12.27
CA TRP A 193 9.22 -3.21 11.61
C TRP A 193 9.22 -4.55 10.86
N LEU A 194 10.35 -4.98 10.28
CA LEU A 194 10.47 -6.34 9.73
C LEU A 194 10.22 -7.42 10.79
N PHE A 195 10.88 -7.32 11.94
CA PHE A 195 10.70 -8.29 13.02
C PHE A 195 9.27 -8.27 13.56
N TYR A 196 8.66 -7.09 13.65
CA TYR A 196 7.26 -6.94 14.04
C TYR A 196 6.34 -7.67 13.07
N ILE A 197 6.46 -7.42 11.75
CA ILE A 197 5.67 -8.09 10.71
C ILE A 197 5.86 -9.61 10.78
N LEU A 198 7.10 -10.11 10.84
CA LEU A 198 7.36 -11.55 10.89
C LEU A 198 6.76 -12.21 12.13
N LYS A 199 6.77 -11.52 13.28
CA LYS A 199 6.15 -12.02 14.53
C LYS A 199 4.62 -12.08 14.43
N SER A 200 4.03 -11.20 13.62
CA SER A 200 2.59 -11.13 13.39
C SER A 200 2.08 -12.17 12.37
N GLN A 201 2.98 -12.89 11.71
CA GLN A 201 2.64 -13.95 10.76
C GLN A 201 2.10 -15.19 11.49
N ARG A 202 0.96 -15.72 11.04
CA ARG A 202 0.43 -17.00 11.54
C ARG A 202 1.30 -18.18 11.08
N PRO A 203 1.23 -19.35 11.75
CA PRO A 203 1.97 -20.54 11.32
C PRO A 203 1.71 -20.99 9.87
N SER A 204 0.51 -20.69 9.33
CA SER A 204 0.16 -20.91 7.92
C SER A 204 0.84 -19.94 6.94
N GLY A 205 1.51 -18.90 7.44
CA GLY A 205 2.18 -17.87 6.65
C GLY A 205 1.32 -16.65 6.31
N CYS A 206 0.04 -16.64 6.70
CA CYS A 206 -0.87 -15.54 6.44
C CYS A 206 -0.95 -14.53 7.58
N PHE A 207 -1.71 -13.45 7.37
CA PHE A 207 -1.84 -12.33 8.30
C PHE A 207 -3.32 -12.05 8.64
N PRO A 208 -3.65 -11.78 9.92
CA PRO A 208 -4.98 -11.35 10.32
C PRO A 208 -5.21 -9.86 10.00
N ALA A 209 -6.47 -9.41 9.94
CA ALA A 209 -6.80 -7.99 9.71
C ALA A 209 -6.38 -7.08 10.87
N ILE A 210 -6.57 -7.56 12.10
CA ILE A 210 -6.25 -6.85 13.35
C ILE A 210 -5.54 -7.84 14.27
N LEU A 211 -4.47 -7.42 14.94
CA LEU A 211 -3.68 -8.31 15.81
C LEU A 211 -4.26 -8.42 17.22
N THR A 212 -5.04 -7.44 17.67
CA THR A 212 -5.78 -7.45 18.94
C THR A 212 -7.07 -8.28 18.91
N ASP A 213 -7.40 -8.92 17.78
CA ASP A 213 -8.68 -9.60 17.58
C ASP A 213 -8.75 -10.94 18.33
N ASN A 214 -8.97 -10.86 19.65
CA ASN A 214 -9.42 -11.98 20.47
C ASN A 214 -10.92 -12.17 20.27
N LEU A 215 -11.31 -12.64 19.08
CA LEU A 215 -12.69 -12.99 18.72
C LEU A 215 -13.69 -11.83 18.85
N LYS A 216 -13.91 -11.13 17.72
CA LYS A 216 -15.04 -10.24 17.36
C LYS A 216 -14.79 -8.75 17.58
N THR A 217 -14.27 -8.07 16.57
CA THR A 217 -14.64 -6.67 16.28
C THR A 217 -14.87 -6.45 14.78
N LYS A 218 -15.69 -5.46 14.43
CA LYS A 218 -16.28 -5.23 13.11
C LYS A 218 -15.29 -5.36 11.95
N ILE A 219 -15.37 -6.48 11.25
CA ILE A 219 -14.69 -6.71 9.97
C ILE A 219 -15.37 -5.81 8.93
N LYS A 220 -14.58 -5.00 8.20
CA LYS A 220 -15.09 -4.27 7.02
C LYS A 220 -15.80 -5.27 6.11
N ARG A 221 -17.02 -4.95 5.67
CA ARG A 221 -17.96 -5.85 4.95
C ARG A 221 -17.39 -6.54 3.69
N THR A 222 -16.20 -6.18 3.23
CA THR A 222 -15.56 -6.65 1.99
C THR A 222 -14.29 -7.47 2.19
N THR A 223 -13.79 -7.64 3.41
CA THR A 223 -12.57 -8.43 3.67
C THR A 223 -12.93 -9.91 3.72
N ASN A 224 -12.28 -10.74 2.89
CA ASN A 224 -12.49 -12.18 2.97
C ASN A 224 -11.62 -12.74 4.09
N ILE A 225 -12.26 -13.42 5.04
CA ILE A 225 -11.59 -14.06 6.16
C ILE A 225 -11.46 -15.55 5.86
N PHE A 226 -10.25 -16.07 5.91
CA PHE A 226 -9.94 -17.48 5.76
C PHE A 226 -10.30 -18.26 7.04
N GLU A 227 -10.36 -19.59 6.93
CA GLU A 227 -10.71 -20.49 8.04
C GLU A 227 -9.76 -20.38 9.25
N ASP A 228 -8.53 -19.90 9.04
CA ASP A 228 -7.53 -19.67 10.08
C ASP A 228 -7.54 -18.22 10.64
N ASN A 229 -8.63 -17.48 10.41
CA ASN A 229 -8.83 -16.07 10.78
C ASN A 229 -7.82 -15.09 10.16
N CYS A 230 -7.18 -15.48 9.06
CA CYS A 230 -6.42 -14.56 8.24
C CYS A 230 -7.33 -13.75 7.31
N ALA A 231 -6.89 -12.55 6.96
CA ALA A 231 -7.56 -11.70 5.99
C ALA A 231 -6.82 -11.75 4.66
N ASP A 232 -7.56 -11.87 3.56
CA ASP A 232 -7.01 -11.89 2.20
C ASP A 232 -6.22 -10.61 1.87
N HIS A 233 -6.80 -9.45 2.13
CA HIS A 233 -6.19 -8.14 1.91
C HIS A 233 -4.89 -8.01 2.68
N THR A 234 -4.93 -8.22 4.00
CA THR A 234 -3.78 -8.07 4.88
C THR A 234 -2.69 -9.10 4.58
N THR A 235 -3.07 -10.30 4.17
CA THR A 235 -2.12 -11.31 3.70
C THR A 235 -1.43 -10.89 2.40
N GLY A 236 -2.17 -10.31 1.45
CA GLY A 236 -1.61 -9.73 0.24
C GLY A 236 -0.63 -8.58 0.52
N LEU A 237 -1.01 -7.67 1.43
CA LEU A 237 -0.14 -6.59 1.89
C LEU A 237 1.13 -7.12 2.55
N GLY A 238 1.00 -8.07 3.49
CA GLY A 238 2.14 -8.68 4.17
C GLY A 238 3.12 -9.32 3.20
N LEU A 239 2.62 -10.08 2.21
CA LEU A 239 3.44 -10.65 1.14
C LEU A 239 4.17 -9.56 0.33
N ALA A 240 3.47 -8.49 -0.03
CA ALA A 240 4.05 -7.40 -0.82
C ALA A 240 5.14 -6.64 -0.02
N VAL A 241 4.90 -6.36 1.26
CA VAL A 241 5.88 -5.72 2.15
C VAL A 241 7.11 -6.61 2.33
N LEU A 242 6.93 -7.90 2.62
CA LEU A 242 8.06 -8.84 2.72
C LEU A 242 8.86 -8.95 1.41
N SER A 243 8.19 -8.85 0.27
CA SER A 243 8.84 -8.79 -1.05
C SER A 243 9.68 -7.52 -1.21
N LEU A 244 9.25 -6.38 -0.67
CA LEU A 244 10.04 -5.14 -0.63
C LEU A 244 11.29 -5.30 0.24
N TYR A 245 11.15 -5.88 1.43
CA TYR A 245 12.28 -6.17 2.32
C TYR A 245 13.29 -7.08 1.62
N TYR A 246 12.82 -8.14 0.97
CA TYR A 246 13.67 -9.03 0.19
C TYR A 246 14.41 -8.29 -0.93
N ASN A 247 13.71 -7.44 -1.70
CA ASN A 247 14.33 -6.61 -2.74
C ASN A 247 15.41 -5.68 -2.17
N PHE A 248 15.13 -5.05 -1.03
CA PHE A 248 16.05 -4.14 -0.37
C PHE A 248 17.29 -4.85 0.14
N ILE A 249 17.13 -5.97 0.84
CA ILE A 249 18.25 -6.76 1.35
C ILE A 249 19.15 -7.22 0.20
N ILE A 250 18.58 -7.78 -0.87
CA ILE A 250 19.36 -8.23 -2.02
C ILE A 250 20.16 -7.09 -2.64
N LYS A 251 19.54 -5.92 -2.82
CA LYS A 251 20.18 -4.79 -3.50
C LYS A 251 21.16 -4.00 -2.65
N THR A 252 21.11 -4.12 -1.33
CA THR A 252 21.93 -3.30 -0.41
C THR A 252 22.95 -4.09 0.38
N VAL A 253 22.76 -5.41 0.55
CA VAL A 253 23.69 -6.28 1.29
C VAL A 253 24.61 -7.05 0.34
N PHE A 254 24.14 -7.37 -0.87
CA PHE A 254 24.86 -8.23 -1.82
C PHE A 254 25.38 -7.50 -3.07
N VAL A 255 25.39 -6.16 -3.03
CA VAL A 255 26.03 -5.27 -4.03
C VAL A 255 27.09 -4.45 -3.32
#